data_AF-A0A8T4XSV8-F1
#
_entry.id   AF-A0A8T4XSV8-F1
#
_cell.length_a   1.000
_cell.length_b   1.000
_cell.length_c   1.000
_cell.angle_alpha   90.00
_cell.angle_beta   90.00
_cell.angle_gamma   90.00
#
_symmetry.space_group_name_H-M   'P 1'
#
loop_
_entity.id
_entity.type
_entity.pdbx_description
1 polymer ?
#
loop_
_entity_poly.entity_id
_entity_poly.type
_entity_poly.pdbx_seq_one_letter_code
_entity_poly.pdbx_strand_id
1 'polypeptide(L)'
;MEEKTKKIGKGKRGASSPFHVAKPTGLLEILEELLKTYSICDNCLGRQLAILIHGTTNDRRGRAAKLFLTMEAHRRILEGDRNRGLRLLRALATKGSSPEAAETLRSLGYRIKKKQKPEPCYLCGGVLDGLDGLKALILDALGSYTFHTFIVGVKVPKEVIEREDDLRSRLKIRFGESIRSELARRIGQLIAEALDKKVDH
;
A
#
# COMPACT_ATOMS: atom_id res chain seq x y z
N MET A 1 -48.50 35.19 -42.68
CA MET A 1 -47.54 36.27 -42.39
C MET A 1 -47.59 36.50 -40.89
N GLU A 2 -46.59 36.26 -40.06
CA GLU A 2 -45.17 36.01 -40.24
C GLU A 2 -44.70 35.00 -39.21
N GLU A 3 -43.76 34.19 -39.67
CA GLU A 3 -42.99 33.17 -38.97
C GLU A 3 -41.98 33.84 -38.04
N LYS A 4 -41.96 33.49 -36.75
CA LYS A 4 -40.82 33.80 -35.86
C LYS A 4 -40.35 32.53 -35.16
N THR A 5 -39.54 31.77 -35.90
CA THR A 5 -38.55 30.84 -35.39
C THR A 5 -37.51 31.55 -34.52
N LYS A 6 -37.26 31.08 -33.29
CA LYS A 6 -35.94 31.26 -32.64
C LYS A 6 -35.60 30.17 -31.60
N LYS A 7 -34.73 29.27 -32.07
CA LYS A 7 -33.60 28.61 -31.39
C LYS A 7 -33.88 27.82 -30.10
N ILE A 8 -34.06 26.52 -30.30
CA ILE A 8 -33.79 25.46 -29.32
C ILE A 8 -32.31 25.54 -28.94
N GLY A 9 -32.02 26.00 -27.72
CA GLY A 9 -30.71 25.91 -27.11
C GLY A 9 -30.37 24.44 -26.89
N LYS A 10 -29.32 23.95 -27.56
CA LYS A 10 -28.72 22.63 -27.32
C LYS A 10 -28.30 22.55 -25.86
N GLY A 11 -29.10 21.86 -25.04
CA GLY A 11 -28.69 21.42 -23.73
C GLY A 11 -27.39 20.63 -23.87
N LYS A 12 -26.31 21.16 -23.29
CA LYS A 12 -25.04 20.45 -23.19
C LYS A 12 -25.30 19.19 -22.38
N ARG A 13 -25.39 18.04 -23.06
CA ARG A 13 -25.25 16.72 -22.45
C ARG A 13 -23.84 16.65 -21.89
N GLY A 14 -23.69 17.05 -20.63
CA GLY A 14 -22.48 16.78 -19.87
C GLY A 14 -22.34 15.27 -19.75
N ALA A 15 -21.30 14.74 -20.36
CA ALA A 15 -20.97 13.32 -20.31
C ALA A 15 -20.86 12.88 -18.83
N SER A 16 -21.73 11.97 -18.41
CA SER A 16 -21.57 11.28 -17.15
C SER A 16 -20.29 10.44 -17.23
N SER A 17 -19.29 10.82 -16.42
CA SER A 17 -18.04 10.08 -16.26
C SER A 17 -18.35 8.62 -15.87
N PRO A 18 -17.80 7.61 -16.57
CA PRO A 18 -18.14 6.19 -16.38
C PRO A 18 -17.55 5.57 -15.09
N PHE A 19 -17.01 6.38 -14.18
CA PHE A 19 -16.37 5.93 -12.94
C PHE A 19 -17.08 6.45 -11.68
N HIS A 20 -18.36 6.10 -11.51
CA HIS A 20 -19.01 6.17 -10.19
C HIS A 20 -19.06 4.77 -9.57
N VAL A 21 -17.89 4.27 -9.18
CA VAL A 21 -17.82 3.17 -8.21
C VAL A 21 -18.12 3.77 -6.85
N ALA A 22 -19.04 3.17 -6.08
CA ALA A 22 -19.34 3.58 -4.72
C ALA A 22 -18.04 3.67 -3.90
N LYS A 23 -17.85 4.77 -3.16
CA LYS A 23 -16.63 4.97 -2.35
C LYS A 23 -16.62 3.93 -1.21
N PRO A 24 -15.49 3.22 -0.99
CA PRO A 24 -15.41 2.25 0.11
C PRO A 24 -15.54 2.98 1.46
N THR A 25 -16.43 2.50 2.33
CA THR A 25 -16.71 3.10 3.64
C THR A 25 -16.15 2.26 4.79
N GLY A 26 -16.02 0.95 4.60
CA GLY A 26 -15.44 0.02 5.58
C GLY A 26 -13.94 -0.21 5.41
N LEU A 27 -13.23 -0.51 6.51
CA LEU A 27 -11.79 -0.86 6.49
C LEU A 27 -11.49 -2.02 5.54
N LEU A 28 -12.35 -3.05 5.54
CA LEU A 28 -12.23 -4.20 4.65
C LEU A 28 -12.32 -3.79 3.18
N GLU A 29 -13.29 -2.94 2.83
CA GLU A 29 -13.49 -2.46 1.46
C GLU A 29 -12.30 -1.62 0.98
N ILE A 30 -11.78 -0.75 1.83
CA ILE A 30 -10.58 0.05 1.56
C ILE A 30 -9.40 -0.86 1.24
N LEU A 31 -9.16 -1.88 2.06
CA LEU A 31 -8.04 -2.81 1.87
C LEU A 31 -8.20 -3.66 0.61
N GLU A 32 -9.42 -4.15 0.35
CA GLU A 32 -9.72 -4.88 -0.88
C GLU A 32 -9.47 -4.02 -2.12
N GLU A 33 -9.96 -2.78 -2.13
CA GLU A 33 -9.81 -1.87 -3.27
C GLU A 33 -8.34 -1.49 -3.49
N LEU A 34 -7.61 -1.24 -2.41
CA LEU A 34 -6.18 -0.94 -2.45
C LEU A 34 -5.40 -2.08 -3.11
N LEU A 35 -5.61 -3.33 -2.68
CA LEU A 35 -4.88 -4.50 -3.21
C LEU A 35 -5.37 -4.95 -4.59
N LYS A 36 -6.64 -4.72 -4.94
CA LYS A 36 -7.14 -4.94 -6.30
C LYS A 36 -6.57 -3.92 -7.27
N THR A 37 -6.27 -2.71 -6.83
CA THR A 37 -5.83 -1.62 -7.70
C THR A 37 -4.30 -1.58 -7.81
N TYR A 38 -3.58 -1.61 -6.69
CA TYR A 38 -2.15 -1.30 -6.62
C TYR A 38 -1.31 -2.49 -6.16
N SER A 39 -0.09 -2.63 -6.70
CA SER A 39 0.95 -3.49 -6.11
C SER A 39 1.49 -2.84 -4.85
N ILE A 40 1.35 -3.48 -3.68
CA ILE A 40 1.69 -2.86 -2.38
C ILE A 40 2.41 -3.86 -1.47
N CYS A 41 3.60 -3.48 -0.98
CA CYS A 41 4.37 -4.29 -0.03
C CYS A 41 3.78 -4.23 1.39
N ASP A 42 4.25 -5.11 2.26
CA ASP A 42 3.77 -5.22 3.65
C ASP A 42 3.94 -3.89 4.41
N ASN A 43 5.14 -3.28 4.34
CA ASN A 43 5.42 -1.99 4.97
C ASN A 43 4.43 -0.90 4.52
N CYS A 44 4.24 -0.76 3.21
CA CYS A 44 3.37 0.27 2.65
C CYS A 44 1.89 0.03 2.96
N LEU A 45 1.44 -1.22 3.05
CA LEU A 45 0.08 -1.53 3.47
C LEU A 45 -0.11 -1.21 4.96
N GLY A 46 0.79 -1.70 5.83
CA GLY A 46 0.69 -1.49 7.26
C GLY A 46 0.77 -0.02 7.65
N ARG A 47 1.60 0.76 6.95
CA ARG A 47 1.71 2.20 7.21
C ARG A 47 0.48 2.98 6.76
N GLN A 48 -0.35 2.46 5.84
CA GLN A 48 -1.67 3.08 5.56
C GLN A 48 -2.67 2.86 6.71
N LEU A 49 -2.34 1.99 7.66
CA LEU A 49 -3.11 1.67 8.85
C LEU A 49 -2.34 2.04 10.13
N ALA A 50 -1.34 2.91 10.04
CA ALA A 50 -0.42 3.32 11.10
C ALA A 50 -1.05 3.53 12.48
N ILE A 51 -2.19 4.22 12.52
CA ILE A 51 -2.85 4.60 13.78
C ILE A 51 -3.80 3.53 14.31
N LEU A 52 -4.09 2.50 13.51
CA LEU A 52 -4.85 1.34 13.94
C LEU A 52 -3.84 0.33 14.50
N ILE A 53 -3.90 0.06 15.81
CA ILE A 53 -3.02 -0.81 16.60
C ILE A 53 -1.58 -0.28 16.81
N HIS A 54 -1.09 -0.35 18.05
CA HIS A 54 0.27 0.05 18.46
C HIS A 54 1.12 -1.18 18.84
N GLY A 55 2.42 -0.99 19.09
CA GLY A 55 3.32 -2.07 19.53
C GLY A 55 3.70 -3.08 18.43
N THR A 56 3.56 -2.70 17.16
CA THR A 56 3.93 -3.53 16.02
C THR A 56 4.61 -2.69 14.94
N THR A 57 5.31 -3.36 14.03
CA THR A 57 5.92 -2.74 12.86
C THR A 57 4.94 -2.73 11.67
N ASN A 58 5.18 -1.87 10.68
CA ASN A 58 4.26 -1.78 9.54
C ASN A 58 4.34 -3.00 8.63
N ASP A 59 5.50 -3.64 8.48
CA ASP A 59 5.60 -4.91 7.77
C ASP A 59 4.73 -5.99 8.44
N ARG A 60 4.79 -6.12 9.78
CA ARG A 60 3.94 -7.06 10.52
C ARG A 60 2.46 -6.71 10.39
N ARG A 61 2.10 -5.44 10.54
CA ARG A 61 0.70 -4.99 10.38
C ARG A 61 0.18 -5.25 8.97
N GLY A 62 0.96 -4.94 7.94
CA GLY A 62 0.57 -5.16 6.55
C GLY A 62 0.44 -6.64 6.21
N ARG A 63 1.38 -7.47 6.69
CA ARG A 63 1.30 -8.92 6.54
C ARG A 63 0.07 -9.50 7.22
N ALA A 64 -0.22 -9.06 8.45
CA ALA A 64 -1.42 -9.48 9.18
C ALA A 64 -2.71 -9.10 8.43
N ALA A 65 -2.76 -7.89 7.86
CA ALA A 65 -3.88 -7.47 7.02
C ALA A 65 -4.06 -8.37 5.78
N LYS A 66 -2.97 -8.72 5.09
CA LYS A 66 -3.02 -9.65 3.93
C LYS A 66 -3.43 -11.06 4.33
N LEU A 67 -2.96 -11.54 5.48
CA LEU A 67 -3.35 -12.84 6.02
C LEU A 67 -4.86 -12.88 6.33
N PHE A 68 -5.37 -11.85 6.99
CA PHE A 68 -6.81 -11.70 7.24
C PHE A 68 -7.63 -11.69 5.95
N LEU A 69 -7.21 -10.88 4.96
CA LEU A 69 -7.90 -10.82 3.67
C LEU A 69 -7.84 -12.15 2.89
N THR A 70 -6.78 -12.93 3.07
CA THR A 70 -6.67 -14.28 2.50
C THR A 70 -7.72 -15.20 3.10
N MET A 71 -7.88 -15.18 4.42
CA MET A 71 -8.92 -15.94 5.12
C MET A 71 -10.32 -15.49 4.68
N GLU A 72 -10.58 -14.18 4.63
CA GLU A 72 -11.85 -13.62 4.17
C GLU A 72 -12.17 -14.00 2.72
N ALA A 73 -11.16 -13.97 1.85
CA ALA A 73 -11.32 -14.37 0.46
C ALA A 73 -11.66 -15.86 0.33
N HIS A 74 -11.01 -16.72 1.12
CA HIS A 74 -11.30 -18.15 1.14
C HIS A 74 -12.69 -18.45 1.74
N ARG A 75 -13.05 -17.78 2.84
CA ARG A 75 -14.39 -17.88 3.45
C ARG A 75 -15.50 -17.60 2.44
N ARG A 76 -15.37 -16.52 1.66
CA ARG A 76 -16.33 -16.20 0.57
C ARG A 76 -16.46 -17.29 -0.48
N ILE A 77 -15.37 -18.00 -0.80
CA ILE A 77 -15.42 -19.12 -1.75
C ILE A 77 -16.24 -20.28 -1.18
N LEU A 78 -16.05 -20.60 0.10
CA LEU A 78 -16.76 -21.68 0.78
C LEU A 78 -18.26 -21.36 0.95
N GLU A 79 -18.60 -20.08 1.13
CA GLU A 79 -19.99 -19.60 1.28
C GLU A 79 -20.71 -19.33 -0.05
N GLY A 80 -20.10 -19.66 -1.18
CA GLY A 80 -20.74 -19.55 -2.51
C GLY A 80 -20.46 -18.26 -3.28
N ASP A 81 -19.86 -17.22 -2.67
CA ASP A 81 -19.36 -16.03 -3.38
C ASP A 81 -17.97 -16.28 -4.00
N ARG A 82 -17.89 -17.36 -4.79
CA ARG A 82 -16.65 -17.87 -5.38
C ARG A 82 -15.95 -16.84 -6.25
N ASN A 83 -16.72 -16.06 -7.01
CA ASN A 83 -16.18 -15.09 -7.94
C ASN A 83 -15.47 -13.93 -7.22
N ARG A 84 -16.05 -13.36 -6.15
CA ARG A 84 -15.38 -12.28 -5.41
C ARG A 84 -14.19 -12.81 -4.61
N GLY A 85 -14.33 -13.97 -3.97
CA GLY A 85 -13.23 -14.59 -3.24
C GLY A 85 -12.02 -14.90 -4.12
N LEU A 86 -12.22 -15.53 -5.28
CA LEU A 86 -11.12 -15.81 -6.22
C LEU A 86 -10.45 -14.53 -6.76
N ARG A 87 -11.22 -13.47 -7.02
CA ARG A 87 -10.64 -12.18 -7.43
C ARG A 87 -9.75 -11.59 -6.35
N LEU A 88 -10.17 -11.63 -5.09
CA LEU A 88 -9.40 -11.12 -3.97
C LEU A 88 -8.13 -11.95 -3.73
N LEU A 89 -8.23 -13.29 -3.72
CA LEU A 89 -7.05 -14.17 -3.61
C LEU A 89 -6.03 -13.91 -4.71
N ARG A 90 -6.48 -13.74 -5.96
CA ARG A 90 -5.57 -13.42 -7.08
C ARG A 90 -4.87 -12.08 -6.88
N ALA A 91 -5.61 -11.06 -6.45
CA ALA A 91 -5.03 -9.75 -6.14
C ALA A 91 -3.98 -9.85 -5.02
N LEU A 92 -4.28 -10.54 -3.92
CA LEU A 92 -3.35 -10.79 -2.82
C LEU A 92 -2.09 -11.55 -3.26
N ALA A 93 -2.25 -12.61 -4.06
CA ALA A 93 -1.12 -13.42 -4.51
C ALA A 93 -0.22 -12.71 -5.53
N THR A 94 -0.77 -11.79 -6.33
CA THR A 94 -0.03 -11.13 -7.42
C THR A 94 0.42 -9.72 -7.07
N LYS A 95 -0.49 -8.84 -6.65
CA LYS A 95 -0.23 -7.44 -6.30
C LYS A 95 0.17 -7.29 -4.83
N GLY A 96 -0.38 -8.13 -3.97
CA GLY A 96 -0.02 -8.17 -2.55
C GLY A 96 1.21 -9.02 -2.25
N SER A 97 1.70 -9.82 -3.21
CA SER A 97 2.77 -10.79 -3.00
C SER A 97 2.59 -11.68 -1.76
N SER A 98 1.34 -11.99 -1.37
CA SER A 98 1.07 -12.85 -0.22
C SER A 98 1.34 -14.32 -0.57
N PRO A 99 2.28 -14.99 0.13
CA PRO A 99 2.54 -16.41 -0.09
C PRO A 99 1.35 -17.28 0.30
N GLU A 100 0.60 -16.92 1.35
CA GLU A 100 -0.55 -17.65 1.86
C GLU A 100 -1.72 -17.62 0.86
N ALA A 101 -1.97 -16.46 0.23
CA ALA A 101 -2.95 -16.36 -0.86
C ALA A 101 -2.53 -17.19 -2.07
N ALA A 102 -1.24 -17.21 -2.39
CA ALA A 102 -0.73 -17.99 -3.50
C ALA A 102 -0.85 -19.50 -3.25
N GLU A 103 -0.61 -19.95 -2.02
CA GLU A 103 -0.79 -21.35 -1.60
C GLU A 103 -2.27 -21.74 -1.60
N THR A 104 -3.13 -20.87 -1.09
CA THR A 104 -4.58 -21.12 -1.08
C THR A 104 -5.14 -21.24 -2.50
N LEU A 105 -4.65 -20.46 -3.46
CA LEU A 105 -5.03 -20.64 -4.87
C LEU A 105 -4.56 -21.99 -5.43
N ARG A 106 -3.36 -22.45 -5.06
CA ARG A 106 -2.83 -23.74 -5.49
C ARG A 106 -3.66 -24.89 -4.93
N SER A 107 -4.02 -24.86 -3.66
CA SER A 107 -4.86 -25.89 -3.03
C SER A 107 -6.27 -25.94 -3.63
N LEU A 108 -6.79 -24.81 -4.11
CA LEU A 108 -8.05 -24.73 -4.86
C LEU A 108 -7.94 -25.13 -6.34
N GLY A 109 -6.76 -25.61 -6.79
CA GLY A 109 -6.52 -26.09 -8.15
C GLY A 109 -6.18 -25.00 -9.19
N TYR A 110 -5.92 -23.76 -8.76
CA TYR A 110 -5.57 -22.67 -9.67
C TYR A 110 -4.06 -22.52 -9.82
N ARG A 111 -3.58 -22.48 -11.08
CA ARG A 111 -2.20 -22.11 -11.40
C ARG A 111 -2.06 -20.59 -11.47
N ILE A 112 -1.05 -20.07 -10.78
CA ILE A 112 -0.71 -18.64 -10.82
C ILE A 112 0.35 -18.45 -11.89
N LYS A 113 0.01 -17.75 -12.97
CA LYS A 113 1.00 -17.29 -13.94
C LYS A 113 1.84 -16.20 -13.29
N LYS A 114 3.03 -16.53 -12.78
CA LYS A 114 3.99 -15.51 -12.33
C LYS A 114 4.36 -14.65 -13.54
N LYS A 115 4.23 -13.33 -13.42
CA LYS A 115 4.85 -12.42 -14.39
C LYS A 115 6.36 -12.62 -14.32
N GLN A 116 7.04 -12.43 -15.45
CA GLN A 116 8.51 -12.54 -15.54
C GLN A 116 9.21 -11.55 -14.58
N LYS A 117 8.58 -10.40 -14.29
CA LYS A 117 9.02 -9.45 -13.27
C LYS A 117 7.84 -9.03 -12.39
N PRO A 118 7.95 -9.11 -11.05
CA PRO A 118 6.93 -8.55 -10.17
C PRO A 118 6.86 -7.03 -10.32
N GLU A 119 5.64 -6.49 -10.26
CA GLU A 119 5.45 -5.04 -10.26
C GLU A 119 5.97 -4.45 -8.95
N PRO A 120 6.85 -3.44 -8.98
CA PRO A 120 7.34 -2.81 -7.77
C PRO A 120 6.19 -2.20 -6.97
N CYS A 121 6.38 -2.00 -5.67
CA CYS A 121 5.36 -1.37 -4.85
C CYS A 121 5.03 0.02 -5.40
N TYR A 122 3.76 0.28 -5.65
CA TYR A 122 3.27 1.56 -6.17
C TYR A 122 3.68 2.75 -5.31
N LEU A 123 3.65 2.60 -3.98
CA LEU A 123 3.97 3.67 -3.04
C LEU A 123 5.48 3.89 -2.89
N CYS A 124 6.25 2.87 -2.49
CA CYS A 124 7.67 3.05 -2.17
C CYS A 124 8.65 2.62 -3.26
N GLY A 125 8.18 2.04 -4.37
CA GLY A 125 9.05 1.51 -5.43
C GLY A 125 9.95 0.34 -5.01
N GLY A 126 9.74 -0.23 -3.81
CA GLY A 126 10.58 -1.28 -3.22
C GLY A 126 11.62 -0.77 -2.21
N VAL A 127 11.75 0.54 -2.00
CA VAL A 127 12.78 1.12 -1.10
C VAL A 127 12.67 0.57 0.33
N LEU A 128 11.45 0.44 0.87
CA LEU A 128 11.26 -0.07 2.23
C LEU A 128 11.66 -1.54 2.39
N ASP A 129 11.58 -2.35 1.33
CA ASP A 129 11.98 -3.76 1.40
C ASP A 129 13.50 -3.92 1.17
N GLY A 130 14.18 -2.89 0.64
CA GLY A 130 15.62 -2.89 0.34
C GLY A 130 16.51 -2.16 1.35
N LEU A 131 16.00 -1.82 2.54
CA LEU A 131 16.77 -1.04 3.52
C LEU A 131 18.02 -1.77 4.08
N ASP A 132 18.04 -3.09 4.06
CA ASP A 132 19.21 -3.86 4.53
C ASP A 132 20.47 -3.53 3.72
N GLY A 133 20.31 -3.23 2.42
CA GLY A 133 21.42 -2.81 1.56
C GLY A 133 21.97 -1.42 1.92
N LEU A 134 21.16 -0.54 2.52
CA LEU A 134 21.63 0.76 3.00
C LEU A 134 22.44 0.65 4.29
N LYS A 135 22.21 -0.38 5.10
CA LYS A 135 22.83 -0.53 6.42
C LYS A 135 24.36 -0.46 6.34
N ALA A 136 24.97 -1.19 5.42
CA ALA A 136 26.43 -1.21 5.26
C ALA A 136 26.99 0.17 4.90
N LEU A 137 26.34 0.88 3.97
CA LEU A 137 26.75 2.22 3.53
C LEU A 137 26.65 3.25 4.66
N ILE A 138 25.58 3.16 5.47
CA ILE A 138 25.38 4.05 6.61
C ILE A 138 26.45 3.82 7.68
N LEU A 139 26.73 2.55 8.01
CA LEU A 139 27.73 2.22 9.04
C LEU A 139 29.14 2.62 8.63
N ASP A 140 29.49 2.43 7.35
CA ASP A 140 30.77 2.89 6.80
C ASP A 140 30.93 4.41 6.92
N ALA A 141 29.91 5.17 6.51
CA ALA A 141 29.91 6.63 6.60
C ALA A 141 29.94 7.15 8.06
N LEU A 142 29.35 6.42 9.00
CA LEU A 142 29.37 6.77 10.43
C LEU A 142 30.67 6.37 11.12
N GLY A 143 31.48 5.49 10.53
CA GLY A 143 32.69 4.94 11.15
C GLY A 143 33.75 5.99 11.50
N SER A 144 33.75 7.15 10.82
CA SER A 144 34.66 8.27 11.11
C SER A 144 34.21 9.18 12.26
N TYR A 145 33.03 8.95 12.84
CA TYR A 145 32.43 9.83 13.85
C TYR A 145 32.24 9.12 15.19
N THR A 146 32.48 9.85 16.28
CA THR A 146 32.11 9.42 17.64
C THR A 146 30.97 10.28 18.16
N PHE A 147 29.87 9.66 18.59
CA PHE A 147 28.68 10.36 19.06
C PHE A 147 27.92 9.58 20.14
N HIS A 148 27.09 10.30 20.88
CA HIS A 148 26.23 9.77 21.95
C HIS A 148 24.78 9.59 21.50
N THR A 149 24.26 10.56 20.74
CA THR A 149 22.91 10.57 20.18
C THR A 149 22.95 10.97 18.71
N PHE A 150 21.87 10.70 17.98
CA PHE A 150 21.74 11.07 16.57
C PHE A 150 20.27 11.29 16.19
N ILE A 151 20.06 12.08 15.13
CA ILE A 151 18.76 12.34 14.50
C ILE A 151 18.83 11.91 13.04
N VAL A 152 17.75 11.29 12.54
CA VAL A 152 17.66 10.87 11.13
C VAL A 152 16.72 11.78 10.36
N GLY A 153 17.29 12.57 9.45
CA GLY A 153 16.54 13.35 8.46
C GLY A 153 16.32 12.57 7.17
N VAL A 154 15.10 12.59 6.63
CA VAL A 154 14.77 11.96 5.34
C VAL A 154 14.15 12.96 4.37
N LYS A 155 14.78 13.10 3.20
CA LYS A 155 14.24 13.85 2.07
C LYS A 155 13.59 12.88 1.09
N VAL A 156 12.29 13.03 0.88
CA VAL A 156 11.50 12.20 -0.04
C VAL A 156 11.16 13.03 -1.28
N PRO A 157 11.32 12.48 -2.50
CA PRO A 157 10.91 13.16 -3.74
C PRO A 157 9.42 13.54 -3.71
N LYS A 158 9.09 14.69 -4.29
CA LYS A 158 7.73 15.26 -4.26
C LYS A 158 6.71 14.32 -4.89
N GLU A 159 7.11 13.64 -5.96
CA GLU A 159 6.28 12.71 -6.74
C GLU A 159 5.83 11.50 -5.90
N VAL A 160 6.62 11.10 -4.91
CA VAL A 160 6.27 10.00 -4.00
C VAL A 160 5.25 10.47 -2.96
N ILE A 161 5.38 11.72 -2.48
CA ILE A 161 4.45 12.34 -1.53
C ILE A 161 3.10 12.56 -2.22
N GLU A 162 3.09 13.16 -3.41
CA GLU A 162 1.87 13.39 -4.20
C GLU A 162 1.13 12.09 -4.51
N ARG A 163 1.86 11.04 -4.91
CA ARG A 163 1.29 9.71 -5.17
C ARG A 163 0.62 9.10 -3.94
N GLU A 164 1.21 9.28 -2.77
CA GLU A 164 0.66 8.83 -1.50
C GLU A 164 -0.62 9.58 -1.14
N ASP A 165 -0.61 10.91 -1.28
CA ASP A 165 -1.76 11.76 -0.99
C ASP A 165 -2.92 11.47 -1.94
N ASP A 166 -2.64 11.26 -3.22
CA ASP A 166 -3.64 10.85 -4.23
C ASP A 166 -4.28 9.51 -3.87
N LEU A 167 -3.47 8.52 -3.50
CA LEU A 167 -3.97 7.20 -3.08
C LEU A 167 -4.89 7.33 -1.86
N ARG A 168 -4.48 8.10 -0.85
CA ARG A 168 -5.28 8.32 0.36
C ARG A 168 -6.57 9.08 0.08
N SER A 169 -6.51 10.12 -0.75
CA SER A 169 -7.68 10.92 -1.12
C SER A 169 -8.71 10.10 -1.88
N ARG A 170 -8.26 9.24 -2.80
CA ARG A 170 -9.10 8.33 -3.57
C ARG A 170 -9.79 7.28 -2.71
N LEU A 171 -9.05 6.66 -1.78
CA LEU A 171 -9.55 5.58 -0.93
C LEU A 171 -10.07 6.03 0.44
N LYS A 172 -10.06 7.35 0.71
CA LYS A 172 -10.46 7.95 2.00
C LYS A 172 -9.74 7.36 3.21
N ILE A 173 -8.46 7.03 3.03
CA ILE A 173 -7.60 6.53 4.10
C ILE A 173 -7.24 7.70 5.02
N ARG A 174 -7.63 7.58 6.29
CA ARG A 174 -7.34 8.57 7.34
C ARG A 174 -6.34 8.08 8.38
N PHE A 175 -5.93 6.82 8.26
CA PHE A 175 -5.19 6.10 9.31
C PHE A 175 -3.70 5.98 9.04
N GLY A 176 -3.20 6.59 7.96
CA GLY A 176 -1.86 6.35 7.45
C GLY A 176 -0.78 7.26 8.02
N GLU A 177 0.44 6.76 8.08
CA GLU A 177 1.66 7.55 8.34
C GLU A 177 2.43 7.83 7.04
N SER A 178 3.18 8.93 7.02
CA SER A 178 3.96 9.30 5.85
C SER A 178 5.10 8.32 5.56
N ILE A 179 5.44 8.13 4.28
CA ILE A 179 6.65 7.36 3.92
C ILE A 179 7.92 7.96 4.52
N ARG A 180 7.97 9.29 4.70
CA ARG A 180 9.10 9.99 5.35
C ARG A 180 9.27 9.51 6.78
N SER A 181 8.19 9.54 7.56
CA SER A 181 8.19 9.12 8.96
C SER A 181 8.61 7.66 9.10
N GLU A 182 8.12 6.79 8.20
CA GLU A 182 8.48 5.38 8.23
C GLU A 182 9.96 5.14 7.92
N LEU A 183 10.48 5.80 6.88
CA LEU A 183 11.89 5.69 6.51
C LEU A 183 12.80 6.20 7.64
N ALA A 184 12.48 7.37 8.21
CA ALA A 184 13.26 7.93 9.30
C ALA A 184 13.30 6.98 10.51
N ARG A 185 12.14 6.43 10.88
CA ARG A 185 12.02 5.47 11.98
C ARG A 185 12.82 4.19 11.73
N ARG A 186 12.67 3.58 10.55
CA ARG A 186 13.37 2.33 10.23
C ARG A 186 14.87 2.52 10.11
N ILE A 187 15.33 3.60 9.48
CA ILE A 187 16.76 3.92 9.40
C ILE A 187 17.31 4.19 10.81
N GLY A 188 16.57 4.93 11.64
CA GLY A 188 16.95 5.17 13.03
C GLY A 188 17.11 3.89 13.84
N GLN A 189 16.16 2.95 13.73
CA GLN A 189 16.23 1.63 14.36
C GLN A 189 17.44 0.83 13.86
N LEU A 190 17.68 0.80 12.54
CA LEU A 190 18.82 0.10 11.96
C LEU A 190 20.17 0.59 12.48
N ILE A 191 20.32 1.91 12.67
CA ILE A 191 21.54 2.52 13.22
C ILE A 191 21.65 2.21 14.71
N ALA A 192 20.56 2.38 15.47
CA ALA A 192 20.53 2.14 16.91
C ALA A 192 20.91 0.70 17.26
N GLU A 193 20.33 -0.28 16.57
CA GLU A 193 20.63 -1.71 16.76
C GLU A 193 22.07 -2.06 16.38
N ALA A 194 22.65 -1.39 15.39
CA ALA A 194 24.00 -1.70 14.92
C ALA A 194 25.11 -1.08 15.78
N LEU A 195 24.85 0.08 16.39
CA LEU A 195 25.87 0.84 17.13
C LEU A 195 25.63 0.88 18.65
N ASP A 196 24.55 0.27 19.13
CA ASP A 196 24.08 0.34 20.53
C ASP A 196 23.99 1.80 21.03
N LYS A 197 23.45 2.68 20.17
CA LYS A 197 23.31 4.13 20.43
C LYS A 197 21.85 4.52 20.58
N LYS A 198 21.60 5.57 21.36
CA LYS A 198 20.25 6.13 21.55
C LYS A 198 19.87 7.06 20.41
N VAL A 199 18.68 6.83 19.84
CA VAL A 199 18.03 7.75 18.89
C VAL A 199 17.52 8.96 19.67
N ASP A 200 17.78 10.17 19.18
CA ASP A 200 17.19 11.39 19.69
C ASP A 200 15.90 11.72 18.91
N HIS A 201 14.89 12.26 19.60
CA HIS A 201 13.53 12.43 19.07
C HIS A 201 13.15 13.89 18.82
#